data_AF-A0A8E1RSY2-F1
#
_entry.id   AF-A0A8E1RSY2-F1
#
_cell.length_a   1.000
_cell.length_b   1.000
_cell.length_c   1.000
_cell.angle_alpha   90.00
_cell.angle_beta   90.00
_cell.angle_gamma   90.00
#
_symmetry.space_group_name_H-M   'P 1'
#
loop_
_entity.id
_entity.type
_entity.pdbx_description
1 polymer ?
#
loop_
_entity_poly.entity_id
_entity_poly.type
_entity_poly.pdbx_seq_one_letter_code
_entity_poly.pdbx_strand_id
1 'polypeptide(L)'
;MEPSIKQTHEKIRVCVRTNSFLFEKGLEEIARFYFIARDKILCIIDADTFGTKTHLVKYLEFIRRIKPDMLVLITGHHTRSEQHAWYVKANESLSGWCETIDAMNFMRPNLDSVIDFYRRQHD
;
A
#
# COMPACT_ATOMS: atom_id res chain seq x y z
N MET A 1 37.84 21.94 4.33
CA MET A 1 36.54 22.05 3.63
C MET A 1 35.92 20.68 3.69
N GLU A 2 34.93 20.48 4.56
CA GLU A 2 34.17 19.24 4.60
C GLU A 2 33.37 19.09 3.30
N PRO A 3 33.32 17.89 2.70
CA PRO A 3 32.47 17.68 1.54
C PRO A 3 31.02 17.75 1.99
N SER A 4 30.32 18.77 1.51
CA SER A 4 28.85 18.85 1.54
C SER A 4 28.30 17.61 0.87
N ILE A 5 27.89 16.61 1.66
CA ILE A 5 27.12 15.47 1.19
C ILE A 5 25.85 16.06 0.58
N LYS A 6 25.82 16.20 -0.74
CA LYS A 6 24.57 16.43 -1.47
C LYS A 6 23.70 15.25 -1.12
N GLN A 7 22.74 15.43 -0.22
CA GLN A 7 21.67 14.48 -0.02
C GLN A 7 20.96 14.35 -1.36
N THR A 8 21.33 13.34 -2.14
CA THR A 8 20.49 12.85 -3.21
C THR A 8 19.22 12.40 -2.51
N HIS A 9 18.17 13.21 -2.59
CA HIS A 9 16.83 12.78 -2.21
C HIS A 9 16.47 11.62 -3.14
N GLU A 10 16.79 10.40 -2.72
CA GLU A 10 16.37 9.19 -3.42
C GLU A 10 14.84 9.18 -3.41
N LYS A 11 14.27 9.19 -4.61
CA LYS A 11 12.82 9.30 -4.78
C LYS A 11 12.17 8.04 -4.22
N ILE A 12 11.52 8.18 -3.07
CA ILE A 12 10.74 7.12 -2.43
C ILE A 12 9.68 6.63 -3.42
N ARG A 13 9.64 5.31 -3.65
CA ARG A 13 8.79 4.67 -4.66
C ARG A 13 7.45 4.28 -4.04
N VAL A 14 6.60 5.27 -3.83
CA VAL A 14 5.21 5.08 -3.41
C VAL A 14 4.29 5.34 -4.59
N CYS A 15 3.26 4.52 -4.73
CA CYS A 15 2.17 4.67 -5.67
C CYS A 15 0.86 4.63 -4.89
N VAL A 16 0.01 5.64 -5.00
CA VAL A 16 -1.31 5.64 -4.36
C VAL A 16 -2.40 5.58 -5.44
N ARG A 17 -3.45 4.80 -5.20
CA ARG A 17 -4.60 4.64 -6.09
C ARG A 17 -5.89 4.77 -5.27
N THR A 18 -6.56 5.90 -5.42
CA THR A 18 -7.87 6.17 -4.83
C THR A 18 -8.72 7.03 -5.77
N ASN A 19 -10.03 7.13 -5.52
CA ASN A 19 -10.97 8.01 -6.22
C ASN A 19 -11.03 9.42 -5.58
N SER A 20 -10.41 9.60 -4.42
CA SER A 20 -10.40 10.86 -3.68
C SER A 20 -9.04 11.54 -3.75
N PHE A 21 -8.95 12.67 -4.45
CA PHE A 21 -7.71 13.42 -4.63
C PHE A 21 -7.08 13.91 -3.31
N LEU A 22 -7.90 14.35 -2.35
CA LEU A 22 -7.41 14.79 -1.04
C LEU A 22 -6.86 13.61 -0.23
N PHE A 23 -7.54 12.47 -0.32
CA PHE A 23 -7.09 11.25 0.32
C PHE A 23 -5.79 10.76 -0.33
N GLU A 24 -5.68 10.81 -1.65
CA GLU A 24 -4.46 10.44 -2.39
C GLU A 24 -3.25 11.23 -1.90
N LYS A 25 -3.40 12.56 -1.83
CA LYS A 25 -2.33 13.45 -1.35
C LYS A 25 -1.91 13.14 0.09
N GLY A 26 -2.90 12.98 0.99
CA GLY A 26 -2.61 12.66 2.39
C GLY A 26 -1.89 11.32 2.55
N LEU A 27 -2.36 10.28 1.87
CA LEU A 27 -1.72 8.96 1.89
C LEU A 27 -0.34 8.97 1.28
N GLU A 28 -0.15 9.68 0.17
CA GLU A 28 1.15 9.80 -0.47
C GLU A 28 2.15 10.52 0.45
N GLU A 29 1.71 11.58 1.13
CA GLU A 29 2.53 12.30 2.10
C GLU A 29 2.91 11.41 3.28
N ILE A 30 1.94 10.75 3.92
CA ILE A 30 2.20 9.81 5.02
C ILE A 30 3.19 8.74 4.57
N ALA A 31 2.93 8.07 3.45
CA ALA A 31 3.79 7.00 2.96
C ALA A 31 5.21 7.47 2.66
N ARG A 32 5.40 8.69 2.13
CA ARG A 32 6.74 9.25 1.91
C ARG A 32 7.50 9.53 3.21
N PHE A 33 6.82 9.82 4.31
CA PHE A 33 7.49 10.05 5.59
C PHE A 33 7.87 8.76 6.33
N TYR A 34 7.09 7.68 6.17
CA TYR A 34 7.24 6.45 6.96
C TYR A 34 7.75 5.23 6.18
N PHE A 35 7.67 5.22 4.86
CA PHE A 35 8.17 4.11 4.04
C PHE A 35 9.66 4.32 3.67
N ILE A 36 10.53 3.44 4.15
CA ILE A 36 12.00 3.56 4.05
C ILE A 36 12.66 2.48 3.18
N ALA A 37 11.93 1.43 2.76
CA ALA A 37 12.48 0.35 1.96
C ALA A 37 12.83 0.80 0.52
N ARG A 38 14.11 1.14 0.30
CA ARG A 38 14.62 1.79 -0.93
C ARG A 38 14.50 0.95 -2.19
N ASP A 39 14.62 -0.36 -2.06
CA ASP A 39 14.56 -1.33 -3.16
C ASP A 39 13.13 -1.79 -3.48
N LYS A 40 12.15 -1.40 -2.67
CA LYS A 40 10.75 -1.82 -2.79
C LYS A 40 9.88 -0.70 -3.35
N ILE A 41 8.71 -1.10 -3.86
CA ILE A 41 7.65 -0.17 -4.23
C ILE A 41 6.43 -0.48 -3.40
N LEU A 42 5.98 0.50 -2.64
CA LEU A 42 4.70 0.44 -1.93
C LEU A 42 3.59 0.99 -2.82
N CYS A 43 2.57 0.17 -3.06
CA CYS A 43 1.35 0.57 -3.74
C CYS A 43 0.20 0.55 -2.74
N ILE A 44 -0.37 1.71 -2.46
CA ILE A 44 -1.53 1.86 -1.59
C ILE A 44 -2.77 1.91 -2.47
N ILE A 45 -3.70 0.98 -2.26
CA ILE A 45 -4.90 0.84 -3.06
C ILE A 45 -6.11 0.99 -2.15
N ASP A 46 -6.96 1.94 -2.51
CA ASP A 46 -8.28 2.08 -1.93
C ASP A 46 -9.26 1.12 -2.62
N ALA A 47 -9.58 0.05 -1.92
CA ALA A 47 -10.44 -1.03 -2.40
C ALA A 47 -11.88 -0.56 -2.63
N ASP A 48 -12.36 0.48 -1.93
CA ASP A 48 -13.73 1.00 -2.09
C ASP A 48 -13.94 1.63 -3.48
N THR A 49 -12.86 2.02 -4.15
CA THR A 49 -12.91 2.61 -5.51
C THR A 49 -13.23 1.61 -6.62
N PHE A 50 -13.07 0.31 -6.36
CA PHE A 50 -13.26 -0.73 -7.37
C PHE A 50 -14.72 -1.19 -7.48
N GLY A 51 -15.57 -0.82 -6.51
CA GLY A 51 -16.99 -1.15 -6.43
C GLY A 51 -17.30 -2.63 -6.14
N THR A 52 -16.44 -3.56 -6.58
CA THR A 52 -16.55 -4.99 -6.29
C THR A 52 -15.19 -5.62 -6.01
N LYS A 53 -15.18 -6.67 -5.17
CA LYS A 53 -13.98 -7.50 -4.93
C LYS A 53 -13.41 -8.06 -6.24
N THR A 54 -14.26 -8.46 -7.18
CA THR A 54 -13.84 -9.01 -8.49
C THR A 54 -13.03 -8.03 -9.31
N HIS A 55 -13.42 -6.74 -9.32
CA HIS A 55 -12.66 -5.70 -10.00
C HIS A 55 -11.31 -5.44 -9.33
N LEU A 56 -11.27 -5.42 -8.00
CA LEU A 56 -10.03 -5.30 -7.25
C LEU A 56 -9.08 -6.46 -7.56
N VAL A 57 -9.56 -7.72 -7.54
CA VAL A 57 -8.73 -8.90 -7.87
C VAL A 57 -8.20 -8.83 -9.29
N LYS A 58 -9.03 -8.45 -10.28
CA LYS A 58 -8.58 -8.25 -11.67
C LYS A 58 -7.47 -7.21 -11.77
N TYR A 59 -7.55 -6.13 -11.00
CA TYR A 59 -6.53 -5.09 -10.95
C TYR A 59 -5.23 -5.57 -10.29
N LEU A 60 -5.33 -6.29 -9.17
CA LEU A 60 -4.17 -6.89 -8.50
C LEU A 60 -3.47 -7.92 -9.40
N GLU A 61 -4.24 -8.73 -10.14
CA GLU A 61 -3.73 -9.66 -11.15
C GLU A 61 -3.01 -8.94 -12.30
N PHE A 62 -3.53 -7.80 -12.74
CA PHE A 62 -2.86 -6.95 -13.71
C PHE A 62 -1.53 -6.41 -13.19
N ILE A 63 -1.50 -5.88 -11.95
CA ILE A 63 -0.26 -5.44 -11.31
C ILE A 63 0.72 -6.60 -11.20
N ARG A 64 0.28 -7.77 -10.75
CA ARG A 64 1.12 -8.96 -10.60
C ARG A 64 1.86 -9.33 -11.89
N ARG A 65 1.22 -9.18 -13.05
CA ARG A 65 1.85 -9.47 -14.36
C ARG A 65 2.96 -8.47 -14.73
N ILE A 66 2.85 -7.22 -14.27
CA ILE A 66 3.77 -6.14 -14.63
C ILE A 66 4.87 -5.97 -13.59
N LYS A 67 4.52 -6.14 -12.31
CA LYS A 67 5.37 -5.85 -11.16
C LYS A 67 5.07 -6.80 -9.98
N PRO A 68 5.48 -8.08 -10.09
CA PRO A 68 5.19 -9.10 -9.08
C PRO A 68 5.91 -8.85 -7.74
N ASP A 69 6.96 -8.03 -7.74
CA ASP A 69 7.78 -7.65 -6.58
C ASP A 69 7.20 -6.48 -5.76
N MET A 70 6.00 -6.01 -6.10
CA MET A 70 5.36 -4.88 -5.43
C MET A 70 4.81 -5.26 -4.05
N LEU A 71 4.98 -4.35 -3.09
CA LEU A 71 4.25 -4.36 -1.83
C LEU A 71 2.92 -3.63 -2.03
N VAL A 72 1.82 -4.26 -1.65
CA VAL A 72 0.48 -3.70 -1.77
C VAL A 72 -0.13 -3.51 -0.39
N LEU A 73 -0.48 -2.27 -0.06
CA LEU A 73 -1.27 -1.91 1.11
C LEU A 73 -2.70 -1.66 0.65
N ILE A 74 -3.66 -2.37 1.23
CA ILE A 74 -5.06 -2.14 0.93
C ILE A 74 -5.67 -1.26 2.02
N THR A 75 -6.45 -0.28 1.60
CA THR A 75 -7.37 0.49 2.46
C THR A 75 -8.79 0.38 1.94
N GLY A 76 -9.77 0.65 2.80
CA GLY A 76 -11.19 0.51 2.46
C GLY A 76 -11.66 -0.94 2.46
N HIS A 77 -12.97 -1.16 2.28
CA HIS A 77 -13.59 -2.45 2.00
C HIS A 77 -13.79 -3.47 3.16
N HIS A 78 -13.06 -3.38 4.29
CA HIS A 78 -13.21 -4.37 5.39
C HIS A 78 -13.81 -3.81 6.69
N THR A 79 -14.54 -4.69 7.40
CA THR A 79 -15.09 -4.41 8.73
C THR A 79 -14.05 -4.71 9.83
N ARG A 80 -14.39 -4.37 11.08
CA ARG A 80 -13.41 -4.10 12.16
C ARG A 80 -12.46 -5.25 12.53
N SER A 81 -12.71 -6.50 12.17
CA SER A 81 -12.10 -7.70 12.77
C SER A 81 -10.92 -8.34 12.03
N GLU A 82 -10.57 -7.92 10.81
CA GLU A 82 -9.46 -8.53 10.06
C GLU A 82 -8.25 -7.58 10.01
N GLN A 83 -7.30 -7.78 10.93
CA GLN A 83 -6.00 -7.10 10.93
C GLN A 83 -5.00 -7.93 10.12
N HIS A 84 -4.85 -7.59 8.84
CA HIS A 84 -3.71 -8.06 8.05
C HIS A 84 -2.60 -7.03 8.08
N ALA A 85 -1.35 -7.47 8.10
CA ALA A 85 -0.18 -6.58 8.07
C ALA A 85 -0.11 -5.69 6.81
N TRP A 86 -0.89 -6.03 5.78
CA TRP A 86 -1.00 -5.30 4.51
C TRP A 86 -2.35 -4.57 4.36
N TYR A 87 -3.13 -4.46 5.44
CA TYR A 87 -4.43 -3.80 5.45
C TYR A 87 -4.50 -2.74 6.55
N VAL A 88 -5.08 -1.59 6.22
CA VAL A 88 -5.36 -0.51 7.17
C VAL A 88 -6.69 0.14 6.82
N LYS A 89 -7.47 0.55 7.82
CA LYS A 89 -8.77 1.19 7.56
C LYS A 89 -8.57 2.63 7.12
N ALA A 90 -9.43 3.11 6.23
CA ALA A 90 -9.40 4.49 5.76
C ALA A 90 -9.57 5.51 6.90
N ASN A 91 -10.34 5.16 7.94
CA ASN A 91 -10.56 5.98 9.13
C ASN A 91 -9.69 5.60 10.33
N GLU A 92 -8.64 4.81 10.13
CA GLU A 92 -7.68 4.50 11.19
C GLU A 92 -6.94 5.76 11.64
N SER A 93 -6.48 5.75 12.89
CA SER A 93 -5.58 6.77 13.44
C SER A 93 -4.30 6.91 12.62
N LEU A 94 -3.70 8.10 12.65
CA LEU A 94 -2.41 8.34 12.00
C LEU A 94 -1.34 7.37 12.51
N SER A 95 -1.29 7.09 13.82
CA SER A 95 -0.37 6.11 14.39
C SER A 95 -0.56 4.71 13.81
N GLY A 96 -1.79 4.24 13.64
CA GLY A 96 -2.06 2.93 13.03
C GLY A 96 -1.62 2.85 11.56
N TRP A 97 -1.80 3.93 10.80
CA TRP A 97 -1.24 4.05 9.45
C TRP A 97 0.28 3.98 9.44
N CYS A 98 0.94 4.75 10.32
CA CYS A 98 2.39 4.78 10.44
C CYS A 98 2.95 3.40 10.81
N GLU A 99 2.37 2.74 11.82
CA GLU A 99 2.76 1.39 12.25
C GLU A 99 2.62 0.36 11.14
N THR A 100 1.53 0.44 10.37
CA THR A 100 1.29 -0.49 9.25
C THR A 100 2.30 -0.29 8.14
N ILE A 101 2.52 0.96 7.72
CA ILE A 101 3.51 1.31 6.68
C ILE A 101 4.92 0.92 7.13
N ASP A 102 5.25 1.11 8.41
CA ASP A 102 6.55 0.73 8.93
C ASP A 102 6.75 -0.80 8.94
N ALA A 103 5.75 -1.55 9.37
CA ALA A 103 5.76 -3.01 9.32
C ALA A 103 6.00 -3.53 7.88
N MET A 104 5.41 -2.86 6.89
CA MET A 104 5.58 -3.22 5.49
C MET A 104 7.01 -3.05 4.97
N ASN A 105 7.85 -2.21 5.59
CA ASN A 105 9.27 -2.07 5.21
C ASN A 105 10.00 -3.42 5.23
N PHE A 106 9.63 -4.31 6.15
CA PHE A 106 10.28 -5.61 6.36
C PHE A 106 9.59 -6.77 5.61
N MET A 107 8.45 -6.51 4.98
CA MET A 107 7.69 -7.54 4.29
C MET A 107 8.32 -7.93 2.95
N ARG A 108 8.15 -9.20 2.57
CA ARG A 108 8.34 -9.67 1.19
C ARG A 108 7.16 -9.20 0.32
N PRO A 109 7.31 -9.19 -1.02
CA PRO A 109 6.18 -8.93 -1.92
C PRO A 109 4.97 -9.77 -1.52
N ASN A 110 3.80 -9.15 -1.46
CA ASN A 110 2.61 -9.72 -0.82
C ASN A 110 1.41 -9.84 -1.77
N LEU A 111 1.58 -9.53 -3.06
CA LEU A 111 0.51 -9.57 -4.07
C LEU A 111 -0.26 -10.89 -4.09
N ASP A 112 0.44 -12.03 -4.13
CA ASP A 112 -0.22 -13.34 -4.18
C ASP A 112 -1.04 -13.60 -2.92
N SER A 113 -0.52 -13.25 -1.74
CA SER A 113 -1.25 -13.39 -0.48
C SER A 113 -2.51 -12.52 -0.43
N VAL A 114 -2.43 -11.29 -0.95
CA VAL A 114 -3.59 -10.40 -1.05
C VAL A 114 -4.62 -10.95 -2.03
N ILE A 115 -4.20 -11.40 -3.22
CA ILE A 115 -5.08 -11.98 -4.25
C ILE A 115 -5.79 -13.23 -3.71
N ASP A 116 -5.03 -14.15 -3.09
CA ASP A 116 -5.57 -15.38 -2.52
C ASP A 116 -6.60 -15.10 -1.44
N PHE A 117 -6.35 -14.10 -0.59
CA PHE A 117 -7.30 -13.66 0.42
C PHE A 117 -8.62 -13.21 -0.20
N TYR A 118 -8.58 -12.31 -1.20
CA TYR A 118 -9.80 -11.81 -1.84
C TYR A 118 -10.54 -12.88 -2.65
N ARG A 119 -9.83 -13.90 -3.15
CA ARG A 119 -10.47 -15.06 -3.79
C ARG A 119 -11.19 -15.97 -2.79
N ARG A 120 -10.60 -16.21 -1.62
CA ARG A 120 -11.18 -17.09 -0.59
C ARG A 120 -12.44 -16.50 0.07
N GLN A 121 -12.58 -15.17 0.09
CA GLN A 121 -13.83 -14.53 0.53
C GLN A 121 -14.94 -14.52 -0.54
N HIS A 122 -14.79 -15.30 -1.62
CA HIS A 122 -15.78 -15.45 -2.69
C HIS A 122 -16.59 -16.78 -2.57
N ASP A 123 -16.29 -17.60 -1.56
CA ASP A 123 -17.11 -18.69 -1.04
C ASP A 123 -17.87 -18.24 0.23
#